data_AF-W4VBB5-F1
#
_entry.id   AF-W4VBB5-F1
#
_cell.length_a   1.000
_cell.length_b   1.000
_cell.length_c   1.000
_cell.angle_alpha   90.00
_cell.angle_beta   90.00
_cell.angle_gamma   90.00
#
_symmetry.space_group_name_H-M   'P 1'
#
loop_
_entity.id
_entity.type
_entity.pdbx_description
1 polymer ?
#
loop_
_entity_poly.entity_id
_entity_poly.type
_entity_poly.pdbx_seq_one_letter_code
_entity_poly.pdbx_strand_id
1 'polypeptide(L)'
;MKKIIAFLLTVAVVLAVAIPQGMISFAADFNYGEALQKAIMFYEFQRSGKLPENKRNNWRGDSGLNDGADNGLDLTGVGMMPVTM
;
A
#
# COMPACT_ATOMS: atom_id res chain seq x y z
N MET A 1 4.05 -44.20 -42.52
CA MET A 1 4.71 -43.00 -41.96
C MET A 1 3.70 -41.93 -41.51
N LYS A 2 2.88 -41.34 -42.40
CA LYS A 2 1.90 -40.27 -42.02
C LYS A 2 0.92 -40.64 -40.90
N LYS A 3 0.39 -41.89 -40.90
CA LYS A 3 -0.54 -42.39 -39.87
C LYS A 3 0.11 -42.58 -38.48
N ILE A 4 1.38 -42.99 -38.47
CA ILE A 4 2.16 -43.17 -37.22
C ILE A 4 2.48 -41.81 -36.62
N ILE A 5 2.85 -40.84 -37.45
CA ILE A 5 3.07 -39.44 -37.02
C ILE A 5 1.78 -38.85 -36.44
N ALA A 6 0.64 -39.05 -37.10
CA ALA A 6 -0.65 -38.58 -36.60
C ALA A 6 -1.02 -39.18 -35.23
N PHE A 7 -0.78 -40.48 -35.05
CA PHE A 7 -1.05 -41.17 -33.78
C PHE A 7 -0.14 -40.67 -32.64
N LEU A 8 1.15 -40.48 -32.91
CA LEU A 8 2.08 -39.93 -31.92
C LEU A 8 1.72 -38.49 -31.52
N LEU A 9 1.26 -37.67 -32.48
CA LEU A 9 0.77 -36.32 -32.20
C LEU A 9 -0.46 -36.33 -31.29
N THR A 10 -1.44 -37.21 -31.56
CA THR A 10 -2.65 -37.29 -30.73
C THR A 10 -2.33 -37.75 -29.31
N VAL A 11 -1.42 -38.71 -29.14
CA VAL A 11 -0.99 -39.17 -27.81
C VAL A 11 -0.26 -38.06 -27.06
N ALA A 12 0.64 -37.32 -27.73
CA ALA A 12 1.36 -36.20 -27.12
C ALA A 12 0.41 -35.10 -26.64
N VAL A 13 -0.62 -34.77 -27.41
CA VAL A 13 -1.63 -33.77 -27.03
C VAL A 13 -2.46 -34.25 -25.84
N VAL A 14 -2.91 -35.52 -25.84
CA VAL A 14 -3.68 -36.08 -24.71
C VAL A 14 -2.86 -36.09 -23.43
N LEU A 15 -1.57 -36.45 -23.51
CA LEU A 15 -0.67 -36.42 -22.35
C LEU A 15 -0.43 -35.00 -21.84
N ALA A 16 -0.31 -34.01 -22.71
CA ALA A 16 -0.13 -32.61 -22.31
C ALA A 16 -1.36 -32.03 -21.60
N VAL A 17 -2.57 -32.48 -21.97
CA VAL A 17 -3.85 -32.02 -21.37
C VAL A 17 -4.21 -32.82 -20.11
N ALA A 18 -3.72 -34.06 -19.99
CA ALA A 18 -3.99 -34.92 -18.83
C ALA A 18 -3.16 -34.55 -17.57
N ILE A 19 -2.14 -33.69 -17.71
CA ILE A 19 -1.40 -33.18 -16.55
C ILE A 19 -2.23 -32.07 -15.90
N PRO A 20 -2.54 -32.16 -14.59
CA PRO A 20 -3.21 -31.08 -13.86
C PRO A 20 -2.34 -29.82 -13.95
N GLN A 21 -2.82 -28.80 -14.65
CA GLN A 21 -2.17 -27.49 -14.60
C GLN A 21 -2.46 -26.90 -13.22
N GLY A 22 -1.46 -26.97 -12.34
CA GLY A 22 -1.51 -26.31 -11.05
C GLY A 22 -1.78 -24.81 -11.24
N MET A 23 -2.59 -24.23 -10.37
CA MET A 23 -2.79 -22.79 -10.37
C MET A 23 -1.44 -22.11 -10.11
N ILE A 24 -0.93 -21.38 -11.11
CA ILE A 24 0.19 -20.47 -10.89
C ILE A 24 -0.37 -19.29 -10.09
N SER A 25 -0.08 -19.28 -8.79
CA SER A 25 -0.28 -18.09 -7.97
C SER A 25 0.86 -17.13 -8.26
N PHE A 26 0.55 -16.03 -8.95
CA PHE A 26 1.46 -14.89 -9.02
C PHE A 26 1.39 -14.17 -7.67
N ALA A 27 2.39 -14.37 -6.82
CA ALA A 27 2.63 -13.43 -5.74
C ALA A 27 2.93 -12.07 -6.37
N ALA A 28 2.34 -11.00 -5.86
CA ALA A 28 2.70 -9.66 -6.31
C ALA A 28 4.19 -9.43 -6.07
N ASP A 29 4.89 -8.87 -7.07
CA ASP A 29 6.31 -8.51 -6.96
C ASP A 29 6.57 -7.48 -5.84
N PHE A 30 5.51 -6.77 -5.41
CA PHE A 30 5.56 -5.76 -4.37
C PHE A 30 4.43 -5.93 -3.34
N ASN A 31 4.74 -5.63 -2.09
CA ASN A 31 3.75 -5.57 -1.02
C ASN A 31 2.99 -4.23 -1.06
N TYR A 32 1.90 -4.19 -1.81
CA TYR A 32 1.06 -2.99 -1.92
C TYR A 32 0.39 -2.59 -0.59
N GLY A 33 0.18 -3.53 0.33
CA GLY A 33 -0.34 -3.23 1.66
C GLY A 33 0.65 -2.39 2.47
N GLU A 34 1.93 -2.75 2.44
CA GLU A 34 2.99 -1.96 3.06
C GLU A 34 3.15 -0.59 2.38
N ALA A 35 3.11 -0.57 1.05
CA ALA A 35 3.20 0.68 0.29
C ALA A 35 2.07 1.65 0.68
N LEU A 36 0.83 1.17 0.75
CA LEU A 36 -0.32 1.96 1.16
C LEU A 36 -0.20 2.43 2.61
N GLN A 37 0.20 1.55 3.52
CA GLN A 37 0.40 1.90 4.94
C GLN A 37 1.41 3.04 5.08
N LYS A 38 2.54 2.99 4.36
CA LYS A 38 3.58 4.04 4.38
C LYS A 38 3.10 5.32 3.71
N ALA A 39 2.34 5.23 2.61
CA ALA A 39 1.74 6.38 1.95
C ALA A 39 0.75 7.13 2.86
N ILE A 40 0.00 6.42 3.69
CA ILE A 40 -0.86 7.04 4.71
C ILE A 40 -0.01 7.65 5.83
N MET A 41 1.01 6.92 6.31
CA MET A 41 1.93 7.40 7.35
C MET A 41 2.67 8.69 6.96
N PHE A 42 2.94 8.91 5.67
CA PHE A 42 3.48 10.16 5.16
C PHE A 42 2.68 11.39 5.62
N TYR A 43 1.35 11.33 5.63
CA TYR A 43 0.54 12.47 6.08
C TYR A 43 0.65 12.75 7.57
N GLU A 44 0.91 11.73 8.41
CA GLU A 44 1.22 11.98 9.83
C GLU A 44 2.50 12.78 9.99
N PHE A 45 3.47 12.57 9.10
CA PHE A 45 4.73 13.31 9.06
C PHE A 45 4.60 14.72 8.46
N GLN A 46 3.44 15.09 7.93
CA GLN A 46 3.17 16.43 7.42
C GLN A 46 2.34 17.30 8.38
N ARG A 47 1.94 16.75 9.55
CA ARG A 47 1.18 17.51 10.56
C ARG A 47 2.00 18.70 11.08
N SER A 48 1.36 19.86 11.21
CA SER A 48 1.83 21.04 11.96
C SER A 48 0.98 21.21 13.23
N GLY A 49 1.32 22.19 14.07
CA GLY A 49 0.66 22.47 15.34
C GLY A 49 1.14 21.57 16.46
N LYS A 50 0.31 21.45 17.49
CA LYS A 50 0.52 20.52 18.59
C LYS A 50 0.25 19.09 18.12
N LEU A 51 1.24 18.21 18.27
CA LEU A 51 1.10 16.82 17.86
C LEU A 51 0.39 15.99 18.94
N PRO A 52 -0.39 14.97 18.56
CA PRO A 52 -1.06 14.10 19.53
C PRO A 52 -0.04 13.21 20.25
N GLU A 53 -0.32 12.90 21.52
CA GLU A 53 0.57 12.09 22.36
C GLU A 53 0.76 10.67 21.83
N ASN A 54 -0.25 10.12 21.14
CA ASN A 54 -0.23 8.79 20.55
C ASN A 54 0.48 8.71 19.18
N LYS A 55 1.27 9.72 18.80
CA LYS A 55 2.03 9.71 17.54
C LYS A 55 2.99 8.51 17.52
N ARG A 56 3.03 7.81 16.38
CA ARG A 56 3.83 6.60 16.20
C ARG A 56 5.34 6.85 16.04
N ASN A 57 5.72 8.10 15.76
CA ASN A 57 7.11 8.49 15.54
C ASN A 57 7.70 9.25 16.72
N ASN A 58 9.01 9.16 16.91
CA ASN A 58 9.77 9.79 18.00
C ASN A 58 10.59 11.01 17.56
N TRP A 59 10.53 11.41 16.29
CA TRP A 59 11.39 12.46 15.73
C TRP A 59 10.65 13.74 15.33
N ARG A 60 9.32 13.70 15.10
CA ARG A 60 8.51 14.92 14.98
C ARG A 60 8.12 15.43 16.37
N GLY A 61 8.13 16.75 16.55
CA GLY A 61 7.61 17.45 17.72
C GLY A 61 6.64 18.56 17.34
N ASP A 62 6.10 19.24 18.34
CA ASP A 62 5.22 20.40 18.17
C ASP A 62 5.89 21.49 17.33
N SER A 63 5.15 22.10 16.40
CA SER A 63 5.66 23.11 15.47
C SER A 63 4.57 24.12 15.08
N GLY A 64 4.90 25.35 14.71
CA GLY A 64 3.91 26.34 14.24
C GLY A 64 2.83 26.69 15.28
N LEU A 65 3.18 26.72 16.57
CA LEU A 65 2.22 26.93 17.66
C LEU A 65 1.67 28.37 17.75
N ASN A 66 2.24 29.31 17.02
CA ASN A 66 1.82 30.71 17.00
C ASN A 66 1.26 31.13 15.62
N ASP A 67 0.96 30.17 14.75
CA ASP A 67 0.44 30.45 13.42
C ASP A 67 -0.93 31.14 13.55
N GLY A 68 -1.05 32.36 13.01
CA GLY A 68 -2.26 33.21 13.08
C GLY A 68 -2.31 34.21 14.23
N ALA A 69 -1.38 34.14 15.19
CA ALA A 69 -1.38 35.00 16.37
C ALA A 69 -1.22 36.49 16.05
N ASP A 70 -0.52 36.82 14.97
CA ASP A 70 -0.36 38.17 14.43
C ASP A 70 -1.69 38.79 13.94
N ASN A 71 -2.70 37.95 13.69
CA ASN A 71 -4.04 38.34 13.29
C ASN A 71 -5.09 38.04 14.38
N GLY A 72 -4.66 37.62 15.58
CA GLY A 72 -5.57 37.22 16.65
C GLY A 72 -6.40 35.96 16.34
N LEU A 73 -5.91 35.10 15.45
CA LEU A 73 -6.56 33.86 15.03
C LEU A 73 -5.73 32.65 15.46
N ASP A 74 -6.39 31.51 15.68
CA ASP A 74 -5.72 30.21 15.78
C ASP A 74 -5.72 29.55 14.40
N LEU A 75 -4.56 29.57 13.75
CA LEU A 75 -4.30 28.89 12.49
C LEU A 75 -3.29 27.77 12.67
N THR A 76 -3.15 27.24 13.89
CA THR A 76 -2.24 26.14 14.17
C THR A 76 -2.75 24.84 13.56
N GLY A 77 -1.84 24.10 12.93
CA GLY A 77 -2.16 22.82 12.30
C GLY A 77 -2.73 22.92 10.87
N VAL A 78 -2.69 21.81 10.15
CA VAL A 78 -3.25 21.69 8.79
C VAL A 78 -4.52 20.85 8.86
N GLY A 79 -5.68 21.50 8.76
CA GLY A 79 -6.92 20.92 8.22
C GLY A 79 -7.58 19.74 8.97
N MET A 80 -7.11 19.34 10.15
CA MET A 80 -7.82 18.40 11.00
C MET A 80 -7.94 19.02 12.38
N MET A 81 -9.12 19.59 12.65
CA MET A 81 -9.54 19.89 14.03
C MET A 81 -9.25 18.65 14.89
N PRO A 82 -8.90 18.82 16.18
CA PRO A 82 -8.78 17.67 17.05
C PRO A 82 -10.07 16.86 16.92
N VAL A 83 -9.98 15.62 16.45
CA VAL A 83 -11.07 14.65 16.60
C VAL A 83 -11.09 14.34 18.09
N THR A 84 -11.64 15.26 18.88
CA THR A 84 -12.12 14.97 20.22
C THR A 84 -13.26 13.99 20.03
N MET A 85 -12.95 12.71 20.27
CA MET A 85 -13.96 11.69 20.51
C MET A 85 -14.61 11.92 21.87
#